data_AF-A0A0Q0VU97-F1
#
_entry.id   AF-A0A0Q0VU97-F1
#
_cell.length_a   1.000
_cell.length_b   1.000
_cell.length_c   1.000
_cell.angle_alpha   90.00
_cell.angle_beta   90.00
_cell.angle_gamma   90.00
#
_symmetry.space_group_name_H-M   'P 1'
#
loop_
_entity.id
_entity.type
_entity.pdbx_description
1 polymer ?
#
loop_
_entity_poly.entity_id
_entity_poly.type
_entity_poly.pdbx_seq_one_letter_code
_entity_poly.pdbx_strand_id
1 'polypeptide(L)'
;MPHNINDLNEMENKMVFILLDRFQQKEKIDLSNDQMAMMRIIDIVRKLSSKLNDDGKILFELPFITADKNGPKHLKELITADQVLA
;
A
#
# COMPACT_ATOMS: atom_id res chain seq x y z
N MET A 1 -8.43 -4.85 -16.58
CA MET A 1 -7.04 -4.88 -17.05
C MET A 1 -6.19 -5.45 -15.92
N PRO A 2 -5.23 -6.34 -16.16
CA PRO A 2 -4.33 -6.80 -15.10
C PRO A 2 -3.44 -5.61 -14.72
N HIS A 3 -3.62 -5.09 -13.51
CA HIS A 3 -2.80 -4.02 -12.97
C HIS A 3 -1.40 -4.59 -12.69
N ASN A 4 -0.46 -4.37 -13.61
CA ASN A 4 0.93 -4.81 -13.46
C ASN A 4 1.69 -3.77 -12.60
N ILE A 5 2.59 -4.25 -11.73
CA ILE A 5 3.50 -3.41 -10.92
C ILE A 5 4.31 -2.48 -11.83
N ASN A 6 4.60 -2.92 -13.05
CA ASN A 6 5.41 -2.20 -14.02
C ASN A 6 4.77 -0.91 -14.57
N ASP A 7 3.48 -0.66 -14.33
CA ASP A 7 2.81 0.57 -14.78
C ASP A 7 2.69 1.62 -13.65
N LEU A 8 3.43 1.48 -12.55
CA LEU A 8 3.46 2.47 -11.47
C LEU A 8 4.49 3.56 -11.74
N ASN A 9 4.12 4.81 -11.46
CA ASN A 9 5.11 5.89 -11.44
C ASN A 9 5.98 5.82 -10.17
N GLU A 10 7.03 6.65 -10.10
CA GLU A 10 7.97 6.63 -8.97
C GLU A 10 7.30 6.87 -7.61
N MET A 11 6.36 7.83 -7.55
CA MET A 11 5.65 8.16 -6.33
C MET A 11 4.76 6.99 -5.87
N GLU A 12 4.02 6.38 -6.80
CA GLU A 12 3.19 5.21 -6.53
C GLU A 12 4.02 4.02 -6.06
N ASN A 13 5.17 3.77 -6.68
CA ASN A 13 6.11 2.74 -6.23
C ASN A 13 6.57 3.01 -4.79
N LYS A 14 6.98 4.24 -4.47
CA LYS A 14 7.37 4.62 -3.09
C LYS A 14 6.24 4.36 -2.09
N MET A 15 5.00 4.72 -2.44
CA MET A 15 3.84 4.42 -1.57
C MET A 15 3.68 2.93 -1.34
N VAL A 16 3.73 2.10 -2.39
CA VAL A 16 3.64 0.64 -2.28
C VAL A 16 4.74 0.10 -1.36
N PHE A 17 5.98 0.52 -1.54
CA PHE A 17 7.09 0.09 -0.69
C PHE A 17 6.89 0.47 0.77
N ILE A 18 6.47 1.71 1.07
CA ILE A 18 6.16 2.16 2.43
C ILE A 18 5.07 1.31 3.07
N LEU A 19 4.02 0.99 2.31
CA LEU A 19 2.91 0.15 2.78
C LEU A 19 3.37 -1.27 3.10
N LEU A 20 4.19 -1.87 2.24
CA LEU A 20 4.75 -3.21 2.44
C LEU A 20 5.70 -3.26 3.65
N ASP A 21 6.65 -2.32 3.71
CA ASP A 21 7.65 -2.26 4.78
C ASP A 21 6.99 -2.06 6.15
N ARG A 22 6.05 -1.12 6.26
CA ARG A 22 5.33 -0.90 7.53
C ARG A 22 4.48 -2.09 7.93
N PHE A 23 3.77 -2.70 6.98
CA PHE A 23 2.98 -3.89 7.27
C PHE A 23 3.87 -5.04 7.73
N GLN A 24 4.99 -5.28 7.07
CA GLN A 24 5.96 -6.30 7.47
C GLN A 24 6.58 -6.00 8.84
N GLN A 25 6.88 -4.74 9.15
CA GLN A 25 7.41 -4.36 10.45
C GLN A 25 6.39 -4.60 11.58
N LYS A 26 5.11 -4.28 11.35
CA LYS A 26 4.02 -4.41 12.33
C LYS A 26 3.53 -5.85 12.48
N GLU A 27 3.23 -6.52 11.37
CA GLU A 27 2.58 -7.84 11.36
C GLU A 27 3.57 -9.00 11.18
N LYS A 28 4.85 -8.71 10.87
CA LYS A 28 5.87 -9.72 10.56
C LYS A 28 5.50 -10.61 9.37
N ILE A 29 4.69 -10.07 8.45
CA ILE A 29 4.22 -10.75 7.24
C ILE A 29 4.67 -9.93 6.04
N ASP A 30 5.35 -10.58 5.10
CA ASP A 30 5.73 -9.99 3.82
C ASP A 30 4.62 -10.21 2.79
N LEU A 31 3.94 -9.12 2.40
CA LEU A 31 2.87 -9.15 1.39
C LEU A 31 3.39 -9.13 -0.04
N SER A 32 4.69 -8.92 -0.29
CA SER A 32 5.24 -8.83 -1.65
C SER A 32 5.08 -10.12 -2.45
N ASN A 33 5.04 -11.26 -1.75
CA ASN A 33 4.83 -12.58 -2.33
C ASN A 33 3.35 -12.94 -2.48
N ASP A 34 2.43 -12.15 -1.91
CA ASP A 34 0.98 -12.34 -2.04
C ASP A 34 0.46 -11.52 -3.23
N GLN A 35 0.28 -12.20 -4.36
CA GLN A 35 -0.16 -11.57 -5.59
C GLN A 35 -1.53 -10.86 -5.45
N MET A 36 -2.45 -11.42 -4.66
CA MET A 36 -3.77 -10.82 -4.45
C MET A 36 -3.67 -9.57 -3.56
N ALA A 37 -2.89 -9.63 -2.49
CA ALA A 37 -2.64 -8.46 -1.65
C ALA A 37 -1.96 -7.34 -2.45
N MET A 38 -0.96 -7.68 -3.26
CA MET A 38 -0.25 -6.73 -4.12
C MET A 38 -1.18 -6.03 -5.10
N MET A 39 -2.04 -6.77 -5.82
CA MET A 39 -3.03 -6.14 -6.72
C MET A 39 -3.92 -5.14 -5.98
N ARG A 40 -4.39 -5.49 -4.78
CA ARG A 40 -5.25 -4.61 -3.97
C ARG A 40 -4.51 -3.36 -3.47
N ILE A 41 -3.24 -3.51 -3.08
CA ILE A 41 -2.38 -2.37 -2.69
C ILE A 41 -2.17 -1.43 -3.87
N ILE A 42 -1.86 -1.99 -5.04
CA ILE A 42 -1.65 -1.21 -6.27
C ILE A 42 -2.91 -0.43 -6.65
N ASP A 43 -4.08 -1.09 -6.62
CA ASP A 43 -5.34 -0.47 -6.99
C ASP A 43 -5.71 0.69 -6.04
N ILE A 44 -5.52 0.50 -4.73
CA ILE A 44 -5.81 1.56 -3.76
C ILE A 44 -4.79 2.71 -3.87
N VAL A 45 -3.52 2.41 -4.11
CA VAL A 45 -2.47 3.41 -4.33
C VAL A 45 -2.79 4.25 -5.55
N ARG A 46 -3.11 3.65 -6.70
CA ARG A 46 -3.52 4.41 -7.90
C ARG A 46 -4.76 5.25 -7.69
N LYS A 47 -5.74 4.72 -6.95
CA LYS A 47 -6.99 5.44 -6.68
C LYS A 47 -6.79 6.66 -5.78
N LEU A 48 -5.84 6.59 -4.85
CA LEU A 48 -5.60 7.63 -3.87
C LEU A 48 -4.42 8.54 -4.20
N SER A 49 -3.45 8.10 -5.01
CA SER A 49 -2.21 8.84 -5.33
C SER A 49 -2.49 10.24 -5.86
N SER A 50 -3.54 10.41 -6.67
CA SER A 50 -3.98 11.71 -7.18
C SER A 50 -4.45 12.68 -6.10
N LYS A 51 -4.97 12.18 -4.97
CA LYS A 51 -5.47 12.99 -3.86
C LYS A 51 -4.36 13.54 -2.96
N LEU A 52 -3.15 12.99 -3.04
CA LEU A 52 -2.05 13.41 -2.18
C LEU A 52 -1.69 14.89 -2.39
N ASN A 53 -1.77 15.33 -3.65
CA ASN A 53 -1.42 16.68 -4.05
C ASN A 53 -2.35 17.75 -3.43
N ASP A 54 -3.58 17.36 -3.09
CA ASP A 54 -4.58 18.27 -2.53
C ASP A 54 -4.57 18.26 -0.99
N ASP A 55 -4.44 17.08 -0.37
CA ASP A 55 -4.62 16.89 1.07
C ASP A 55 -3.29 16.85 1.87
N GLY A 56 -2.15 16.70 1.19
CA GLY A 56 -0.81 16.56 1.80
C GLY A 56 -0.59 15.26 2.61
N LYS A 57 -1.65 14.47 2.82
CA LYS A 57 -1.64 13.17 3.50
C LYS A 57 -2.76 12.28 2.97
N ILE A 58 -2.53 10.97 2.95
CA ILE A 58 -3.52 9.95 2.56
C ILE A 58 -3.54 8.85 3.61
N LEU A 59 -4.74 8.50 4.05
CA LEU A 59 -4.98 7.31 4.84
C LEU A 59 -5.35 6.13 3.93
N PHE A 60 -4.48 5.13 3.89
CA PHE A 60 -4.71 3.84 3.22
C PHE A 60 -5.37 2.88 4.20
N GLU A 61 -6.53 2.34 3.83
CA GLU A 61 -7.22 1.29 4.59
C GLU A 61 -7.62 0.14 3.66
N LEU A 62 -7.03 -1.03 3.89
CA LEU A 62 -7.31 -2.27 3.18
C LEU A 62 -7.69 -3.34 4.20
N PRO A 63 -9.00 -3.56 4.41
CA PRO A 63 -9.44 -4.58 5.33
C PRO A 63 -9.25 -5.98 4.74
N PHE A 64 -8.95 -6.96 5.60
CA PHE A 64 -8.79 -8.36 5.21
C PHE A 64 -7.74 -8.52 4.09
N ILE A 65 -6.58 -7.90 4.26
CA ILE A 65 -5.52 -7.91 3.25
C ILE A 65 -4.81 -9.26 3.17
N THR A 66 -4.66 -9.92 4.31
CA THR A 66 -4.12 -11.29 4.45
C THR A 66 -4.64 -11.92 5.76
N ALA A 67 -4.19 -13.12 6.11
CA ALA A 67 -4.51 -13.76 7.39
C ALA A 67 -3.31 -14.52 7.96
N ASP A 68 -3.23 -14.60 9.28
CA ASP A 68 -2.30 -15.45 10.02
C ASP A 68 -3.06 -16.45 10.91
N LYS A 69 -2.32 -17.15 11.78
CA LYS A 69 -2.90 -18.09 12.77
C LYS A 69 -3.84 -17.43 13.78
N ASN A 70 -3.75 -16.12 13.96
CA ASN A 70 -4.57 -15.33 14.88
C ASN A 70 -5.79 -14.71 14.17
N GLY A 71 -5.89 -14.82 12.84
CA GLY A 71 -7.04 -14.41 12.06
C GLY A 71 -6.69 -13.41 10.95
N PRO A 72 -7.70 -12.70 10.41
CA PRO A 72 -7.50 -11.76 9.32
C PRO A 72 -6.70 -10.53 9.78
N LYS A 73 -5.89 -10.01 8.86
CA LYS A 73 -5.10 -8.80 9.02
C LYS A 73 -5.63 -7.68 8.14
N HIS A 74 -5.43 -6.46 8.59
CA HIS A 74 -5.85 -5.24 7.91
C HIS A 74 -4.63 -4.35 7.74
N LEU A 75 -4.51 -3.72 6.58
CA LEU A 75 -3.50 -2.69 6.37
C LEU A 75 -4.17 -1.34 6.61
N LYS A 76 -3.63 -0.57 7.56
CA LYS A 76 -4.06 0.79 7.85
C LYS A 76 -2.83 1.65 8.02
N GLU A 77 -2.57 2.55 7.07
CA GLU A 77 -1.42 3.45 7.16
C GLU A 77 -1.67 4.84 6.61
N LEU A 78 -1.12 5.83 7.32
CA LEU A 78 -1.09 7.22 6.89
C LEU A 78 0.23 7.51 6.18
N ILE A 79 0.18 7.94 4.93
CA ILE A 79 1.33 8.41 4.16
C ILE A 79 1.20 9.92 3.97
N THR A 80 2.30 10.65 4.17
CA THR A 80 2.35 12.11 3.93
C THR A 80 3.16 12.41 2.67
N ALA A 81 2.93 13.58 2.07
CA ALA A 81 3.65 14.01 0.86
C ALA A 81 5.18 14.03 1.08
N ASP A 82 5.63 14.47 2.26
CA ASP A 82 7.05 14.50 2.63
C ASP A 82 7.72 13.12 2.53
N GLN A 83 6.99 12.03 2.79
CA GLN A 83 7.54 10.67 2.76
C GLN A 83 7.75 10.13 1.36
N VAL A 84 7.08 10.70 0.35
CA VAL A 84 7.15 10.22 -1.04
C VAL A 84 7.86 11.20 -1.97
N LEU A 85 7.94 12.48 -1.60
CA LEU A 85 8.65 13.53 -2.34
C LEU A 85 10.13 13.68 -1.93
N ALA A 86 10.54 13.06 -0.82
CA ALA A 86 11.95 12.92 -0.42
C ALA A 86 12.67 11.82 -1.22
#